data_AF-A0A928GFI0-F1
#
_entry.id   AF-A0A928GFI0-F1
#
_cell.length_a   1.000
_cell.length_b   1.000
_cell.length_c   1.000
_cell.angle_alpha   90.00
_cell.angle_beta   90.00
_cell.angle_gamma   90.00
#
_symmetry.space_group_name_H-M   'P 1'
#
loop_
_entity.id
_entity.type
_entity.pdbx_description
1 polymer ?
#
loop_
_entity_poly.entity_id
_entity_poly.type
_entity_poly.pdbx_seq_one_letter_code
_entity_poly.pdbx_strand_id
1 'polypeptide(L)'
;MMNHKLVQFFLSMVFAMLSVHASAQMSRADGLYNDGLQLKRTFTVPSQQAAIQKFNQAQIAYVSVDKKKACQEQIAICQNNISRIEASERAPRQKEVISKALSQRVEIVEGAQPKVLFEEESLEIWHNRNLVDGNGMILHMNMEVQRMKGKKCLVMAFFYDENGRALKDKNQKYAFNGLVADTAHIVNAYEGARWQDFKLKMPYSELHLTGSGTKIVKVNIGIFDISGGKVKQLLLTPMTATSFDYDDTTLSVNGSEGEITQEYTEAGGRTTFKVSTNASDYKLVDVPSWCSIEKKTPTEFTLVCTPNESSNPRHYFFEVKASERKSQKITIVQAPASSASATINKVWAEEYAFFLTKGIRIHIDTKVNGLMNQDVYYSVLFYQADNKTPLMGKDGQQVTMSGSEISEFDETHWSDWYVSIPYQYFPKDPDGGGRYTFDCIIKDAHGKELARSRNHPFSLP
;
A
#
# COMPACT_ATOMS: atom_id res chain seq x y z
N MET A 1 -38.57 -68.15 -85.50
CA MET A 1 -39.01 -66.97 -84.73
C MET A 1 -38.49 -67.09 -83.30
N MET A 2 -37.48 -66.30 -82.92
CA MET A 2 -37.01 -66.24 -81.54
C MET A 2 -37.84 -65.21 -80.78
N ASN A 3 -38.29 -65.52 -79.57
CA ASN A 3 -39.41 -64.84 -78.94
C ASN A 3 -39.06 -63.38 -78.56
N HIS A 4 -39.72 -62.38 -79.15
CA HIS A 4 -39.40 -60.94 -78.95
C HIS A 4 -39.41 -60.53 -77.47
N LYS A 5 -40.33 -61.12 -76.68
CA LYS A 5 -40.42 -60.92 -75.23
C LYS A 5 -39.19 -61.45 -74.47
N LEU A 6 -38.57 -62.53 -74.95
CA LEU A 6 -37.34 -63.08 -74.35
C LEU A 6 -36.15 -62.16 -74.63
N VAL A 7 -36.05 -61.62 -75.85
CA VAL A 7 -35.00 -60.67 -76.24
C VAL A 7 -35.14 -59.34 -75.47
N GLN A 8 -36.36 -58.82 -75.30
CA GLN A 8 -36.60 -57.64 -74.46
C GLN A 8 -36.28 -57.88 -72.98
N PHE A 9 -36.57 -59.06 -72.43
CA PHE A 9 -36.23 -59.41 -71.05
C PHE A 9 -34.71 -59.52 -70.86
N PHE A 10 -33.99 -60.15 -71.79
CA PHE A 10 -32.53 -60.18 -71.78
C PHE A 10 -31.92 -58.77 -71.93
N LEU A 11 -32.44 -57.92 -72.83
CA LEU A 11 -31.97 -56.54 -72.95
C LEU A 11 -32.20 -55.73 -71.67
N SER A 12 -33.37 -55.85 -71.03
CA SER A 12 -33.63 -55.12 -69.78
C SER A 12 -32.80 -55.63 -68.61
N MET A 13 -32.54 -56.94 -68.54
CA MET A 13 -31.67 -57.53 -67.52
C MET A 13 -30.20 -57.13 -67.72
N VAL A 14 -29.72 -57.06 -68.97
CA VAL A 14 -28.39 -56.52 -69.30
C VAL A 14 -28.31 -55.02 -68.98
N PHE A 15 -29.33 -54.22 -69.30
CA PHE A 15 -29.38 -52.79 -68.93
C PHE A 15 -29.39 -52.57 -67.42
N ALA A 16 -30.17 -53.38 -66.67
CA ALA A 16 -30.21 -53.32 -65.22
C ALA A 16 -28.87 -53.71 -64.59
N MET A 17 -28.21 -54.78 -65.09
CA MET A 17 -26.86 -55.13 -64.64
C MET A 17 -25.84 -54.03 -64.95
N LEU A 18 -25.87 -53.43 -66.14
CA LEU A 18 -25.00 -52.30 -66.49
C LEU A 18 -25.22 -51.09 -65.57
N SER A 19 -26.48 -50.81 -65.20
CA SER A 19 -26.85 -49.73 -64.28
C SER A 19 -26.34 -49.98 -62.85
N VAL A 20 -26.43 -51.23 -62.36
CA VAL A 20 -25.93 -51.63 -61.04
C VAL A 20 -24.40 -51.61 -60.97
N HIS A 21 -23.72 -52.04 -62.04
CA HIS A 21 -22.26 -51.93 -62.12
C HIS A 21 -21.80 -50.45 -62.14
N ALA A 22 -22.49 -49.59 -62.89
CA ALA A 22 -22.17 -48.17 -62.94
C ALA A 22 -22.34 -47.47 -61.58
N SER A 23 -23.43 -47.72 -60.85
CA SER A 23 -23.67 -47.11 -59.53
C SER A 23 -22.71 -47.62 -58.45
N ALA A 24 -22.40 -48.92 -58.44
CA ALA A 24 -21.40 -49.50 -57.54
C ALA A 24 -19.99 -48.93 -57.82
N GLN A 25 -19.64 -48.75 -59.09
CA GLN A 25 -18.36 -48.14 -59.50
C GLN A 25 -18.24 -46.67 -59.07
N MET A 26 -19.33 -45.90 -59.13
CA MET A 26 -19.34 -44.51 -58.64
C MET A 26 -19.19 -44.42 -57.12
N SER A 27 -19.84 -45.30 -56.35
CA SER A 27 -19.67 -45.37 -54.88
C SER A 27 -18.22 -45.68 -54.49
N ARG A 28 -17.57 -46.63 -55.18
CA ARG A 28 -16.15 -46.96 -54.97
C ARG A 28 -15.22 -45.79 -55.35
N ALA A 29 -15.56 -45.03 -56.39
CA ALA A 29 -14.82 -43.83 -56.79
C ALA A 29 -14.94 -42.69 -55.76
N ASP A 30 -16.14 -42.46 -55.21
CA ASP A 30 -16.37 -41.48 -54.14
C ASP A 30 -15.63 -41.85 -52.84
N GLY A 31 -15.54 -43.13 -52.51
CA GLY A 31 -14.68 -43.62 -51.42
C GLY A 31 -13.20 -43.27 -51.64
N LEU A 32 -12.66 -43.58 -52.82
CA LEU A 32 -11.26 -43.25 -53.17
C LEU A 32 -10.98 -41.74 -53.18
N TYR A 33 -11.95 -40.92 -53.61
CA TYR A 33 -11.83 -39.46 -53.56
C TYR A 33 -11.78 -38.94 -52.11
N ASN A 34 -12.61 -39.49 -51.22
CA ASN A 34 -12.62 -39.13 -49.80
C ASN A 34 -11.35 -39.59 -49.05
N ASP A 35 -10.81 -40.77 -49.36
CA ASP A 35 -9.49 -41.21 -48.88
C ASP A 35 -8.41 -40.19 -49.25
N GLY A 36 -8.40 -39.74 -50.51
CA GLY A 36 -7.47 -38.71 -50.99
C GLY A 36 -7.62 -37.39 -50.25
N LEU A 37 -8.86 -36.95 -49.98
CA LEU A 37 -9.13 -35.74 -49.19
C LEU A 37 -8.64 -35.85 -47.74
N GLN A 38 -8.70 -37.04 -47.11
CA GLN A 38 -8.15 -37.25 -45.77
C GLN A 38 -6.62 -37.23 -45.78
N LEU A 39 -5.98 -38.01 -46.67
CA LEU A 39 -4.52 -38.09 -46.79
C LEU A 39 -3.87 -36.72 -47.10
N LYS A 40 -4.58 -35.87 -47.86
CA LYS A 40 -4.15 -34.49 -48.14
C LYS A 40 -3.99 -33.64 -46.87
N ARG A 41 -4.77 -33.90 -45.80
CA ARG A 41 -4.74 -33.10 -44.54
C ARG A 41 -3.46 -33.29 -43.74
N THR A 42 -2.80 -34.45 -43.85
CA THR A 42 -1.59 -34.77 -43.07
C THR A 42 -0.34 -33.98 -43.52
N PHE A 43 -0.40 -33.31 -44.67
CA PHE A 43 0.58 -32.31 -45.14
C PHE A 43 2.07 -32.76 -45.12
N THR A 44 2.35 -34.04 -45.42
CA THR A 44 3.72 -34.54 -45.66
C THR A 44 3.87 -35.05 -47.10
N VAL A 45 5.08 -35.06 -47.67
CA VAL A 45 5.29 -35.53 -49.05
C VAL A 45 4.72 -36.94 -49.29
N PRO A 46 4.93 -37.95 -48.42
CA PRO A 46 4.31 -39.26 -48.58
C PRO A 46 2.77 -39.22 -48.52
N SER A 47 2.17 -38.38 -47.67
CA SER A 47 0.71 -38.27 -47.58
C SER A 47 0.12 -37.59 -48.82
N GLN A 48 0.78 -36.56 -49.36
CA GLN A 48 0.35 -35.92 -50.61
C GLN A 48 0.51 -36.87 -51.81
N GLN A 49 1.59 -37.66 -51.87
CA GLN A 49 1.79 -38.67 -52.93
C GLN A 49 0.73 -39.79 -52.86
N ALA A 50 0.43 -40.29 -51.66
CA ALA A 50 -0.66 -41.25 -51.46
C ALA A 50 -2.03 -40.65 -51.82
N ALA A 51 -2.27 -39.38 -51.50
CA ALA A 51 -3.48 -38.67 -51.92
C ALA A 51 -3.59 -38.56 -53.45
N ILE A 52 -2.50 -38.23 -54.16
CA ILE A 52 -2.46 -38.20 -55.64
C ILE A 52 -2.78 -39.58 -56.22
N GLN A 53 -2.24 -40.67 -55.66
CA GLN A 53 -2.57 -42.03 -56.10
C GLN A 53 -4.07 -42.33 -55.94
N LYS A 54 -4.67 -41.96 -54.80
CA LYS A 54 -6.11 -42.11 -54.55
C LYS A 54 -6.97 -41.28 -55.51
N PHE A 55 -6.60 -40.03 -55.78
CA PHE A 55 -7.30 -39.18 -56.76
C PHE A 55 -7.17 -39.69 -58.20
N ASN A 56 -6.01 -40.23 -58.61
CA ASN A 56 -5.84 -40.89 -59.91
C ASN A 56 -6.74 -42.13 -60.03
N GLN A 57 -6.80 -42.98 -59.00
CA GLN A 57 -7.69 -44.15 -58.97
C GLN A 57 -9.17 -43.75 -59.03
N ALA A 58 -9.57 -42.71 -58.29
CA ALA A 58 -10.93 -42.16 -58.36
C ALA A 58 -11.24 -41.59 -59.77
N GLN A 59 -10.29 -40.85 -60.38
CA GLN A 59 -10.44 -40.28 -61.72
C GLN A 59 -10.66 -41.34 -62.80
N ILE A 60 -9.94 -42.47 -62.72
CA ILE A 60 -10.12 -43.61 -63.63
C ILE A 60 -11.49 -44.27 -63.41
N ALA A 61 -11.93 -44.41 -62.16
CA ALA A 61 -13.20 -45.04 -61.82
C ALA A 61 -14.44 -44.17 -62.15
N TYR A 62 -14.31 -42.84 -62.12
CA TYR A 62 -15.40 -41.93 -62.50
C TYR A 62 -15.72 -41.97 -64.00
N VAL A 63 -17.01 -41.77 -64.32
CA VAL A 63 -17.48 -41.54 -65.70
C VAL A 63 -17.71 -40.04 -65.97
N SER A 64 -18.23 -39.30 -64.97
CA SER A 64 -18.50 -37.85 -65.05
C SER A 64 -17.25 -37.01 -65.32
N VAL A 65 -17.37 -36.07 -66.27
CA VAL A 65 -16.33 -35.09 -66.61
C VAL A 65 -16.02 -34.18 -65.42
N ASP A 66 -17.04 -33.68 -64.72
CA ASP A 66 -16.87 -32.77 -63.58
C ASP A 66 -16.15 -33.46 -62.41
N LYS A 67 -16.51 -34.71 -62.09
CA LYS A 67 -15.79 -35.48 -61.06
C LYS A 67 -14.34 -35.79 -61.46
N LYS A 68 -14.06 -36.03 -62.75
CA LYS A 68 -12.67 -36.15 -63.24
C LYS A 68 -11.88 -34.85 -63.11
N LYS A 69 -12.52 -33.71 -63.40
CA LYS A 69 -11.94 -32.38 -63.23
C LYS A 69 -11.64 -32.08 -61.75
N ALA A 70 -12.56 -32.41 -60.84
CA ALA A 70 -12.35 -32.28 -59.40
C ALA A 70 -11.12 -33.08 -58.93
N CYS A 71 -10.93 -34.32 -59.40
CA CYS A 71 -9.70 -35.07 -59.14
C CYS A 71 -8.44 -34.33 -59.63
N GLN A 72 -8.45 -33.79 -60.86
CA GLN A 72 -7.31 -33.04 -61.41
C GLN A 72 -6.97 -31.80 -60.58
N GLU A 73 -7.98 -31.05 -60.13
CA GLU A 73 -7.82 -29.90 -59.24
C GLU A 73 -7.19 -30.31 -57.90
N GLN A 74 -7.64 -31.41 -57.29
CA GLN A 74 -7.03 -31.92 -56.05
C GLN A 74 -5.59 -32.43 -56.27
N ILE A 75 -5.30 -33.08 -57.40
CA ILE A 75 -3.94 -33.52 -57.75
C ILE A 75 -3.00 -32.31 -57.91
N ALA A 76 -3.44 -31.25 -58.60
CA ALA A 76 -2.67 -30.03 -58.76
C ALA A 76 -2.40 -29.33 -57.40
N ILE A 77 -3.38 -29.33 -56.49
CA ILE A 77 -3.19 -28.84 -55.11
C ILE A 77 -2.15 -29.69 -54.36
N CYS A 78 -2.22 -31.02 -54.44
CA CYS A 78 -1.24 -31.91 -53.82
C CYS A 78 0.18 -31.73 -54.41
N GLN A 79 0.30 -31.54 -55.73
CA GLN A 79 1.58 -31.24 -56.39
C GLN A 79 2.17 -29.89 -55.96
N ASN A 80 1.33 -28.87 -55.79
CA ASN A 80 1.74 -27.57 -55.22
C ASN A 80 2.19 -27.73 -53.76
N ASN A 81 1.42 -28.46 -52.94
CA ASN A 81 1.79 -28.76 -51.56
C ASN A 81 3.13 -29.52 -51.47
N ILE A 82 3.34 -30.56 -52.30
CA ILE A 82 4.64 -31.26 -52.40
C ILE A 82 5.73 -30.26 -52.77
N SER A 83 5.53 -29.43 -53.79
CA SER A 83 6.51 -28.42 -54.20
C SER A 83 6.84 -27.42 -53.09
N ARG A 84 5.87 -27.06 -52.25
CA ARG A 84 6.05 -26.15 -51.09
C ARG A 84 6.75 -26.84 -49.91
N ILE A 85 6.39 -28.08 -49.59
CA ILE A 85 7.04 -28.87 -48.54
C ILE A 85 8.48 -29.16 -48.96
N GLU A 86 8.69 -29.65 -50.18
CA GLU A 86 10.02 -29.85 -50.76
C GLU A 86 10.80 -28.55 -50.90
N ALA A 87 10.19 -27.39 -51.19
CA ALA A 87 10.91 -26.11 -51.14
C ALA A 87 11.31 -25.74 -49.70
N SER A 88 10.45 -25.99 -48.71
CA SER A 88 10.77 -25.74 -47.30
C SER A 88 11.81 -26.71 -46.72
N GLU A 89 11.92 -27.93 -47.28
CA GLU A 89 12.97 -28.91 -46.95
C GLU A 89 14.24 -28.71 -47.79
N ARG A 90 14.14 -28.24 -49.02
CA ARG A 90 15.29 -27.85 -49.86
C ARG A 90 15.92 -26.56 -49.35
N ALA A 91 15.19 -25.64 -48.71
CA ALA A 91 15.79 -24.44 -48.11
C ALA A 91 16.90 -24.74 -47.08
N PRO A 92 16.74 -25.68 -46.11
CA PRO A 92 17.83 -26.15 -45.26
C PRO A 92 18.77 -27.12 -45.98
N ARG A 93 18.31 -28.10 -46.77
CA ARG A 93 19.22 -29.06 -47.44
C ARG A 93 20.11 -28.41 -48.51
N GLN A 94 19.66 -27.36 -49.18
CA GLN A 94 20.47 -26.60 -50.14
C GLN A 94 21.45 -25.69 -49.41
N LYS A 95 21.09 -25.14 -48.24
CA LYS A 95 22.06 -24.51 -47.33
C LYS A 95 23.09 -25.51 -46.81
N GLU A 96 22.71 -26.76 -46.56
CA GLU A 96 23.58 -27.83 -46.06
C GLU A 96 24.51 -28.39 -47.15
N VAL A 97 24.02 -28.61 -48.37
CA VAL A 97 24.84 -29.00 -49.53
C VAL A 97 25.77 -27.87 -49.96
N ILE A 98 25.30 -26.61 -49.94
CA ILE A 98 26.17 -25.45 -50.17
C ILE A 98 27.20 -25.29 -49.04
N SER A 99 26.83 -25.48 -47.76
CA SER A 99 27.81 -25.42 -46.67
C SER A 99 28.83 -26.55 -46.75
N LYS A 100 28.41 -27.77 -47.15
CA LYS A 100 29.30 -28.94 -47.26
C LYS A 100 30.22 -28.86 -48.49
N ALA A 101 29.79 -28.21 -49.57
CA ALA A 101 30.63 -27.90 -50.72
C ALA A 101 31.60 -26.73 -50.44
N LEU A 102 31.16 -25.69 -49.72
CA LEU A 102 32.01 -24.57 -49.28
C LEU A 102 33.03 -24.99 -48.20
N SER A 103 32.70 -25.93 -47.32
CA SER A 103 33.62 -26.41 -46.28
C SER A 103 34.77 -27.27 -46.82
N GLN A 104 34.81 -27.58 -48.12
CA GLN A 104 35.81 -28.48 -48.71
C GLN A 104 36.65 -27.84 -49.83
N ARG A 105 36.35 -26.59 -50.21
CA ARG A 105 37.18 -25.74 -51.07
C ARG A 105 37.01 -24.27 -50.64
N VAL A 106 38.13 -23.57 -50.47
CA VAL A 106 38.28 -22.22 -49.89
C VAL A 106 38.37 -22.21 -48.35
N GLU A 107 39.49 -22.68 -47.83
CA GLU A 107 40.07 -22.03 -46.65
C GLU A 107 40.74 -20.71 -47.12
N ILE A 108 40.06 -19.59 -46.90
CA ILE A 108 40.58 -18.29 -46.40
C ILE A 108 39.36 -17.36 -46.19
N VAL A 109 38.89 -17.36 -44.93
CA VAL A 109 38.17 -16.30 -44.19
C VAL A 109 37.07 -15.48 -44.91
N GLU A 110 35.85 -16.04 -44.93
CA GLU A 110 34.62 -15.46 -44.36
C GLU A 110 33.61 -16.61 -44.11
N GLY A 111 32.55 -16.50 -43.29
CA GLY A 111 32.10 -15.39 -42.44
C GLY A 111 30.90 -15.84 -41.59
N ALA A 112 31.14 -16.28 -40.34
CA ALA A 112 30.11 -16.94 -39.53
C ALA A 112 29.27 -15.97 -38.66
N GLN A 113 27.94 -16.17 -38.64
CA GLN A 113 26.98 -15.29 -37.94
C GLN A 113 27.25 -15.18 -36.43
N PRO A 114 27.03 -14.01 -35.80
CA PRO A 114 27.08 -13.85 -34.34
C PRO A 114 26.22 -14.86 -33.60
N LYS A 115 26.68 -15.30 -32.42
CA LYS A 115 25.93 -16.18 -31.52
C LYS A 115 26.11 -15.69 -30.08
N VAL A 116 25.04 -15.73 -29.29
CA VAL A 116 25.10 -15.56 -27.84
C VAL A 116 24.87 -16.92 -27.19
N LEU A 117 25.67 -17.25 -26.17
CA LEU A 117 25.37 -18.29 -25.19
C LEU A 117 24.95 -17.58 -23.91
N PHE A 118 23.77 -17.91 -23.42
CA PHE A 118 23.22 -17.42 -22.17
C PHE A 118 22.71 -18.64 -21.41
N GLU A 119 23.22 -18.84 -20.21
CA GLU A 119 22.77 -19.90 -19.32
C GLU A 119 21.53 -19.35 -18.60
N GLU A 120 20.32 -19.76 -18.97
CA GLU A 120 19.09 -19.19 -18.41
C GLU A 120 19.00 -19.36 -16.88
N GLU A 121 19.55 -20.46 -16.36
CA GLU A 121 19.70 -20.73 -14.93
C GLU A 121 20.69 -19.79 -14.21
N SER A 122 21.51 -19.02 -14.94
CA SER A 122 22.47 -18.06 -14.36
C SER A 122 21.88 -16.68 -14.04
N LEU A 123 20.61 -16.42 -14.39
CA LEU A 123 19.95 -15.15 -14.08
C LEU A 123 19.47 -15.13 -12.62
N GLU A 124 20.31 -14.62 -11.74
CA GLU A 124 19.94 -14.36 -10.34
C GLU A 124 19.46 -12.91 -10.16
N ILE A 125 18.33 -12.71 -9.48
CA ILE A 125 17.80 -11.39 -9.15
C ILE A 125 17.92 -11.15 -7.65
N TRP A 126 18.85 -10.27 -7.27
CA TRP A 126 19.14 -9.95 -5.87
C TRP A 126 18.38 -8.70 -5.44
N HIS A 127 17.43 -8.87 -4.52
CA HIS A 127 16.55 -7.80 -4.04
C HIS A 127 17.13 -7.00 -2.86
N ASN A 128 16.52 -5.83 -2.62
CA ASN A 128 16.78 -4.94 -1.48
C ASN A 128 18.26 -4.55 -1.35
N ARG A 129 18.91 -4.27 -2.49
CA ARG A 129 20.28 -3.80 -2.55
C ARG A 129 20.30 -2.28 -2.53
N ASN A 130 21.22 -1.70 -1.76
CA ASN A 130 21.44 -0.26 -1.72
C ASN A 130 22.18 0.15 -3.00
N LEU A 131 21.49 0.88 -3.88
CA LEU A 131 22.01 1.46 -5.12
C LEU A 131 22.20 2.98 -4.93
N VAL A 132 22.85 3.64 -5.89
CA VAL A 132 23.07 5.10 -5.85
C VAL A 132 21.77 5.88 -5.67
N ASP A 133 20.68 5.37 -6.26
CA ASP A 133 19.35 5.96 -6.26
C ASP A 133 18.39 5.33 -5.24
N GLY A 134 18.93 4.69 -4.18
CA GLY A 134 18.18 4.04 -3.13
C GLY A 134 18.04 2.53 -3.31
N ASN A 135 17.06 1.93 -2.61
CA ASN A 135 16.88 0.47 -2.65
C ASN A 135 16.35 -0.01 -4.01
N GLY A 136 16.92 -1.12 -4.49
CA GLY A 136 16.53 -1.75 -5.74
C GLY A 136 16.92 -3.21 -5.84
N MET A 137 16.92 -3.71 -7.08
CA MET A 137 17.39 -5.04 -7.44
C MET A 137 18.67 -4.97 -8.28
N ILE A 138 19.48 -6.02 -8.21
CA ILE A 138 20.62 -6.27 -9.11
C ILE A 138 20.34 -7.57 -9.85
N LEU A 139 20.49 -7.55 -11.17
CA LEU A 139 20.36 -8.71 -12.04
C LEU A 139 21.76 -9.20 -12.38
N HIS A 140 22.12 -10.35 -11.85
CA HIS A 140 23.38 -11.04 -12.07
C HIS A 140 23.20 -12.09 -13.18
N MET A 141 24.10 -12.16 -14.14
CA MET A 141 24.02 -13.11 -15.26
C MET A 141 25.39 -13.50 -15.81
N ASN A 142 25.49 -14.73 -16.33
CA ASN A 142 26.65 -15.20 -17.09
C ASN A 142 26.31 -15.24 -18.59
N MET A 143 27.21 -14.74 -19.43
CA MET A 143 27.02 -14.72 -20.88
C MET A 143 28.32 -14.87 -21.67
N GLU A 144 28.26 -15.52 -22.82
CA GLU A 144 29.33 -15.53 -23.83
C GLU A 144 28.81 -14.98 -25.16
N VAL A 145 29.47 -13.94 -25.67
CA VAL A 145 29.15 -13.35 -26.98
C VAL A 145 30.21 -13.80 -27.99
N GLN A 146 29.80 -14.60 -28.96
CA GLN A 146 30.65 -15.20 -29.99
C GLN A 146 30.57 -14.45 -31.32
N ARG A 147 31.71 -14.39 -32.02
CA ARG A 147 31.91 -13.82 -33.38
C ARG A 147 31.58 -12.32 -33.47
N MET A 148 31.91 -11.63 -32.39
CA MET A 148 31.65 -10.21 -32.18
C MET A 148 32.92 -9.42 -31.82
N LYS A 149 34.12 -9.93 -32.09
CA LYS A 149 35.37 -9.23 -31.75
C LYS A 149 35.41 -7.82 -32.34
N GLY A 150 35.77 -6.84 -31.51
CA GLY A 150 35.79 -5.41 -31.86
C GLY A 150 34.41 -4.76 -32.02
N LYS A 151 33.31 -5.53 -31.99
CA LYS A 151 31.95 -5.03 -32.13
C LYS A 151 31.37 -4.62 -30.79
N LYS A 152 30.49 -3.61 -30.84
CA LYS A 152 29.76 -3.05 -29.71
C LYS A 152 28.44 -3.79 -29.55
N CYS A 153 28.16 -4.26 -28.35
CA CYS A 153 26.83 -4.76 -27.98
C CYS A 153 26.18 -3.86 -26.94
N LEU A 154 24.86 -3.86 -26.94
CA LEU A 154 24.01 -3.30 -25.89
C LEU A 154 23.36 -4.48 -25.14
N VAL A 155 23.54 -4.51 -23.81
CA VAL A 155 22.91 -5.47 -22.90
C VAL A 155 21.83 -4.71 -22.13
N MET A 156 20.64 -5.28 -22.02
CA MET A 156 19.47 -4.58 -21.51
C MET A 156 18.61 -5.48 -20.64
N ALA A 157 18.01 -4.93 -19.59
CA ALA A 157 16.92 -5.55 -18.85
C ALA A 157 15.66 -4.72 -19.06
N PHE A 158 14.61 -5.27 -19.68
CA PHE A 158 13.30 -4.58 -19.82
C PHE A 158 12.33 -5.08 -18.77
N PHE A 159 11.55 -4.16 -18.18
CA PHE A 159 10.65 -4.47 -17.08
C PHE A 159 9.17 -4.40 -17.49
N TYR A 160 8.38 -5.33 -16.96
CA TYR A 160 6.98 -5.55 -17.29
C TYR A 160 6.16 -5.74 -16.00
N ASP A 161 4.86 -5.41 -16.06
CA ASP A 161 3.92 -5.73 -14.99
C ASP A 161 3.69 -7.26 -14.87
N GLU A 162 2.97 -7.67 -13.83
CA GLU A 162 2.58 -9.07 -13.60
C GLU A 162 1.83 -9.70 -14.81
N ASN A 163 1.17 -8.88 -15.63
CA ASN A 163 0.41 -9.28 -16.81
C ASN A 163 1.27 -9.33 -18.09
N GLY A 164 2.56 -8.99 -18.00
CA GLY A 164 3.49 -8.96 -19.14
C GLY A 164 3.39 -7.71 -20.01
N ARG A 165 2.77 -6.63 -19.52
CA ARG A 165 2.74 -5.32 -20.21
C ARG A 165 3.99 -4.53 -19.83
N ALA A 166 4.67 -3.94 -20.81
CA ALA A 166 5.90 -3.19 -20.56
C ALA A 166 5.63 -1.98 -19.65
N LEU A 167 6.46 -1.82 -18.60
CA LEU A 167 6.42 -0.66 -17.74
C LEU A 167 6.91 0.56 -18.53
N LYS A 168 6.25 1.70 -18.34
CA LYS A 168 6.63 2.97 -18.97
C LYS A 168 7.44 3.81 -18.01
N ASP A 169 8.58 4.27 -18.51
CA ASP A 169 9.41 5.21 -17.76
C ASP A 169 8.81 6.62 -17.80
N LYS A 170 8.94 7.37 -16.69
CA LYS A 170 8.35 8.71 -16.53
C LYS A 170 9.39 9.85 -16.48
N ASN A 171 10.67 9.57 -16.25
CA ASN A 171 11.70 10.59 -15.96
C ASN A 171 12.92 10.57 -16.93
N GLN A 172 12.94 9.63 -17.86
CA GLN A 172 13.96 9.31 -18.85
C GLN A 172 15.33 8.87 -18.30
N LYS A 173 15.38 8.42 -17.05
CA LYS A 173 16.63 8.02 -16.38
C LYS A 173 16.97 6.54 -16.59
N TYR A 174 15.98 5.66 -16.43
CA TYR A 174 16.09 4.22 -16.66
C TYR A 174 15.19 3.81 -17.83
N ALA A 175 15.49 4.37 -19.01
CA ALA A 175 14.59 4.33 -20.16
C ALA A 175 15.26 3.83 -21.44
N PHE A 176 14.52 3.03 -22.21
CA PHE A 176 14.79 2.81 -23.63
C PHE A 176 13.50 2.89 -24.43
N ASN A 177 13.44 3.82 -25.40
CA ASN A 177 12.24 4.14 -26.18
C ASN A 177 10.98 4.40 -25.29
N GLY A 178 11.17 5.00 -24.11
CA GLY A 178 10.10 5.30 -23.15
C GLY A 178 9.61 4.11 -22.31
N LEU A 179 10.23 2.93 -22.45
CA LEU A 179 10.00 1.76 -21.58
C LEU A 179 11.05 1.71 -20.47
N VAL A 180 10.67 1.22 -19.29
CA VAL A 180 11.61 1.02 -18.17
C VAL A 180 12.64 -0.03 -18.54
N ALA A 181 13.91 0.38 -18.57
CA ALA A 181 15.03 -0.50 -18.84
C ALA A 181 16.33 0.00 -18.19
N ASP A 182 17.14 -0.92 -17.66
CA ASP A 182 18.56 -0.66 -17.42
C ASP A 182 19.37 -1.14 -18.63
N THR A 183 20.45 -0.42 -18.95
CA THR A 183 21.23 -0.64 -20.18
C THR A 183 22.73 -0.49 -19.95
N ALA A 184 23.50 -1.39 -20.55
CA ALA A 184 24.95 -1.39 -20.47
C ALA A 184 25.59 -1.65 -21.83
N HIS A 185 26.57 -0.82 -22.19
CA HIS A 185 27.36 -0.98 -23.41
C HIS A 185 28.60 -1.84 -23.14
N ILE A 186 28.82 -2.87 -23.96
CA ILE A 186 30.02 -3.70 -23.93
C ILE A 186 30.73 -3.70 -25.27
N VAL A 187 32.05 -3.89 -25.25
CA VAL A 187 32.87 -4.11 -26.45
C VAL A 187 33.55 -5.46 -26.29
N ASN A 188 33.34 -6.36 -27.24
CA ASN A 188 33.88 -7.72 -27.14
C ASN A 188 35.33 -7.72 -27.62
N ALA A 189 36.29 -7.90 -26.72
CA ALA A 189 37.72 -7.92 -27.06
C ALA A 189 38.16 -9.20 -27.81
N TYR A 190 37.34 -10.25 -27.79
CA TYR A 190 37.65 -11.59 -28.29
C TYR A 190 36.51 -12.18 -29.15
N GLU A 191 36.79 -13.24 -29.91
CA GLU A 191 35.79 -13.96 -30.71
C GLU A 191 34.81 -14.81 -29.89
N GLY A 192 35.05 -14.96 -28.58
CA GLY A 192 34.16 -15.57 -27.60
C GLY A 192 34.33 -14.84 -26.27
N ALA A 193 33.78 -13.63 -26.18
CA ALA A 193 33.93 -12.78 -25.01
C ALA A 193 32.99 -13.26 -23.90
N ARG A 194 33.57 -13.75 -22.79
CA ARG A 194 32.84 -14.23 -21.61
C ARG A 194 32.73 -13.13 -20.57
N TRP A 195 31.53 -13.00 -20.01
CA TRP A 195 31.23 -12.15 -18.88
C TRP A 195 30.66 -13.05 -17.77
N GLN A 196 31.39 -13.12 -16.66
CA GLN A 196 30.94 -13.77 -15.43
C GLN A 196 30.43 -12.69 -14.48
N ASP A 197 29.31 -12.94 -13.80
CA ASP A 197 28.72 -12.00 -12.84
C ASP A 197 28.46 -10.60 -13.43
N PHE A 198 27.93 -10.56 -14.66
CA PHE A 198 27.53 -9.31 -15.32
C PHE A 198 26.30 -8.72 -14.61
N LYS A 199 26.29 -7.41 -14.38
CA LYS A 199 25.30 -6.75 -13.51
C LYS A 199 24.55 -5.64 -14.24
N LEU A 200 23.23 -5.75 -14.21
CA LEU A 200 22.30 -4.64 -14.41
C LEU A 200 21.64 -4.29 -13.06
N LYS A 201 21.23 -3.04 -12.88
CA LYS A 201 20.76 -2.47 -11.61
C LYS A 201 19.48 -1.68 -11.83
N MET A 202 18.44 -1.94 -11.05
CA MET A 202 17.17 -1.24 -11.14
C MET A 202 16.71 -0.77 -9.75
N PRO A 203 16.79 0.54 -9.44
CA PRO A 203 16.16 1.11 -8.25
C PRO A 203 14.65 0.93 -8.31
N TYR A 204 13.99 0.61 -7.18
CA TYR A 204 12.56 0.31 -7.22
C TYR A 204 11.69 1.53 -7.59
N SER A 205 12.13 2.73 -7.22
CA SER A 205 11.51 4.01 -7.59
C SER A 205 11.43 4.21 -9.11
N GLU A 206 12.40 3.68 -9.85
CA GLU A 206 12.55 3.82 -11.30
C GLU A 206 11.70 2.79 -12.08
N LEU A 207 11.03 1.86 -11.37
CA LEU A 207 9.97 1.02 -11.94
C LEU A 207 8.64 1.76 -12.08
N HIS A 208 8.52 2.97 -11.50
CA HIS A 208 7.36 3.86 -11.57
C HIS A 208 6.01 3.24 -11.14
N LEU A 209 6.07 2.21 -10.30
CA LEU A 209 4.93 1.51 -9.69
C LEU A 209 4.20 2.41 -8.68
N THR A 210 2.96 2.07 -8.36
CA THR A 210 2.10 2.85 -7.44
C THR A 210 1.46 2.00 -6.34
N GLY A 211 1.32 2.60 -5.15
CA GLY A 211 0.75 2.04 -3.93
C GLY A 211 1.70 1.07 -3.21
N SER A 212 1.48 0.87 -1.91
CA SER A 212 2.25 -0.06 -1.08
C SER A 212 2.01 -1.55 -1.37
N GLY A 213 2.88 -2.41 -0.83
CA GLY A 213 2.73 -3.85 -0.73
C GLY A 213 3.69 -4.64 -1.62
N THR A 214 3.61 -5.97 -1.55
CA THR A 214 4.38 -6.86 -2.42
C THR A 214 3.95 -6.68 -3.87
N LYS A 215 4.89 -6.31 -4.75
CA LYS A 215 4.69 -6.18 -6.19
C LYS A 215 5.30 -7.37 -6.90
N ILE A 216 4.71 -7.77 -8.02
CA ILE A 216 5.29 -8.73 -8.97
C ILE A 216 5.66 -7.97 -10.23
N VAL A 217 6.91 -8.12 -10.67
CA VAL A 217 7.38 -7.63 -11.97
C VAL A 217 7.97 -8.77 -12.76
N LYS A 218 7.98 -8.63 -14.09
CA LYS A 218 8.64 -9.53 -15.01
C LYS A 218 9.80 -8.81 -15.68
N VAL A 219 10.90 -9.52 -15.91
CA VAL A 219 12.08 -8.99 -16.59
C VAL A 219 12.53 -9.95 -17.69
N ASN A 220 12.98 -9.42 -18.82
CA ASN A 220 13.75 -10.18 -19.80
C ASN A 220 15.10 -9.48 -20.06
N ILE A 221 16.08 -10.27 -20.50
CA ILE A 221 17.40 -9.78 -20.87
C ILE A 221 17.51 -9.76 -22.40
N GLY A 222 17.81 -8.60 -22.97
CA GLY A 222 18.07 -8.40 -24.39
C GLY A 222 19.55 -8.14 -24.65
N ILE A 223 20.12 -8.77 -25.68
CA ILE A 223 21.48 -8.49 -26.15
C ILE A 223 21.41 -8.15 -27.63
N PHE A 224 21.96 -6.99 -28.01
CA PHE A 224 21.85 -6.43 -29.35
C PHE A 224 23.23 -6.03 -29.91
N ASP A 225 23.48 -6.26 -31.19
CA ASP A 225 24.58 -5.63 -31.94
C ASP A 225 24.16 -4.21 -32.31
N ILE A 226 25.02 -3.23 -32.02
CA ILE A 226 24.82 -1.80 -32.33
C ILE A 226 25.92 -1.22 -33.22
N SER A 227 26.82 -2.08 -33.74
CA SER A 227 28.06 -1.66 -34.40
C SER A 227 27.85 -1.03 -35.77
N GLY A 228 26.79 -1.42 -36.47
CA GLY A 228 26.50 -0.99 -37.85
C GLY A 228 25.53 0.20 -37.96
N GLY A 229 25.33 0.98 -36.89
CA GLY A 229 24.34 2.08 -36.86
C GLY A 229 22.88 1.63 -36.89
N LYS A 230 22.61 0.32 -36.89
CA LYS A 230 21.30 -0.30 -36.71
C LYS A 230 21.37 -1.26 -35.53
N VAL A 231 20.33 -1.29 -34.71
CA VAL A 231 20.18 -2.24 -33.61
C VAL A 231 19.71 -3.58 -34.17
N LYS A 232 20.49 -4.64 -33.97
CA LYS A 232 20.13 -6.02 -34.35
C LYS A 232 20.08 -6.89 -33.09
N GLN A 233 18.91 -7.45 -32.78
CA GLN A 233 18.76 -8.41 -31.69
C GLN A 233 19.61 -9.67 -31.95
N LEU A 234 20.38 -10.07 -30.94
CA LEU A 234 21.16 -11.32 -30.90
C LEU A 234 20.52 -12.33 -29.95
N LEU A 235 19.99 -11.84 -28.81
CA LEU A 235 19.24 -12.61 -27.83
C LEU A 235 18.10 -11.75 -27.25
N LEU A 236 16.99 -12.40 -26.92
CA LEU A 236 16.00 -11.92 -25.95
C LEU A 236 15.54 -13.14 -25.15
N THR A 237 15.72 -13.13 -23.83
CA THR A 237 15.31 -14.24 -22.97
C THR A 237 13.78 -14.30 -22.82
N PRO A 238 13.23 -15.43 -22.34
CA PRO A 238 11.91 -15.45 -21.70
C PRO A 238 11.81 -14.41 -20.57
N MET A 239 10.57 -14.09 -20.18
CA MET A 239 10.31 -13.24 -19.01
C MET A 239 10.41 -14.05 -17.71
N THR A 240 11.33 -13.68 -16.83
CA THR A 240 11.43 -14.18 -15.46
C THR A 240 10.61 -13.28 -14.54
N ALA A 241 9.71 -13.86 -13.75
CA ALA A 241 8.95 -13.13 -12.74
C ALA A 241 9.72 -13.07 -11.41
N THR A 242 9.61 -11.94 -10.70
CA THR A 242 10.11 -11.79 -9.33
C THR A 242 9.19 -10.88 -8.50
N SER A 243 9.32 -10.92 -7.18
CA SER A 243 8.54 -10.09 -6.26
C SER A 243 9.38 -9.38 -5.19
N PHE A 244 8.87 -8.23 -4.73
CA PHE A 244 9.50 -7.42 -3.69
C PHE A 244 8.48 -6.50 -3.01
N ASP A 245 8.76 -6.08 -1.78
CA ASP A 245 7.91 -5.13 -1.06
C ASP A 245 8.22 -3.68 -1.44
N TYR A 246 7.25 -3.05 -2.09
CA TYR A 246 7.32 -1.66 -2.53
C TYR A 246 6.46 -0.75 -1.65
N ASP A 247 6.86 0.50 -1.50
CA ASP A 247 6.01 1.54 -0.92
C ASP A 247 6.40 2.93 -1.44
N ASP A 248 5.55 3.54 -2.27
CA ASP A 248 5.60 4.94 -2.68
C ASP A 248 4.48 5.77 -2.03
N THR A 249 3.91 5.28 -0.93
CA THR A 249 2.77 5.94 -0.29
C THR A 249 3.18 7.28 0.30
N THR A 250 2.58 8.34 -0.25
CA THR A 250 2.60 9.70 0.25
C THR A 250 1.49 9.87 1.28
N LEU A 251 1.71 10.71 2.28
CA LEU A 251 0.69 11.10 3.25
C LEU A 251 1.05 12.44 3.84
N SER A 252 0.12 13.38 3.77
CA SER A 252 0.15 14.61 4.56
C SER A 252 -1.20 14.84 5.22
N VAL A 253 -1.18 15.51 6.37
CA VAL A 253 -2.39 15.96 7.08
C VAL A 253 -2.31 17.47 7.25
N ASN A 254 -3.38 18.17 6.89
CA ASN A 254 -3.42 19.64 6.77
C ASN A 254 -2.29 20.24 5.92
N GLY A 255 -1.74 19.45 4.98
CA GLY A 255 -0.59 19.83 4.14
C GLY A 255 0.79 19.63 4.78
N SER A 256 0.86 19.08 6.00
CA SER A 256 2.10 18.73 6.70
C SER A 256 2.44 17.24 6.58
N GLU A 257 3.71 16.91 6.37
CA GLU A 257 4.29 15.57 6.58
C GLU A 257 5.06 15.46 7.91
N GLY A 258 5.03 16.50 8.74
CA GLY A 258 5.60 16.56 10.08
C GLY A 258 4.55 16.41 11.18
N GLU A 259 4.99 16.18 12.42
CA GLU A 259 4.10 16.04 13.58
C GLU A 259 3.12 17.20 13.72
N ILE A 260 1.86 16.88 14.07
CA ILE A 260 0.78 17.86 14.24
C ILE A 260 0.34 17.83 15.70
N THR A 261 0.27 18.99 16.33
CA THR A 261 -0.35 19.18 17.64
C THR A 261 -1.67 19.93 17.46
N GLN A 262 -2.75 19.40 18.05
CA GLN A 262 -4.03 20.10 18.17
C GLN A 262 -4.37 20.28 19.64
N GLU A 263 -4.60 21.54 20.01
CA GLU A 263 -4.94 21.94 21.38
C GLU A 263 -6.45 22.14 21.53
N TYR A 264 -6.99 21.83 22.71
CA TYR A 264 -8.37 22.08 23.10
C TYR A 264 -8.44 22.67 24.51
N THR A 265 -9.44 23.52 24.73
CA THR A 265 -9.90 23.91 26.07
C THR A 265 -10.50 22.71 26.81
N GLU A 266 -10.76 22.87 28.10
CA GLU A 266 -11.44 21.88 28.94
C GLU A 266 -12.83 21.49 28.40
N ALA A 267 -13.52 22.39 27.70
CA ALA A 267 -14.79 22.08 27.02
C ALA A 267 -14.67 21.05 25.87
N GLY A 268 -13.45 20.72 25.44
CA GLY A 268 -13.20 19.88 24.25
C GLY A 268 -13.40 20.68 22.97
N GLY A 269 -13.88 20.02 21.91
CA GLY A 269 -14.13 20.70 20.65
C GLY A 269 -14.21 19.79 19.44
N ARG A 270 -14.22 20.41 18.26
CA ARG A 270 -14.35 19.75 16.96
C ARG A 270 -13.34 20.32 15.97
N THR A 271 -12.51 19.48 15.39
CA THR A 271 -11.51 19.87 14.39
C THR A 271 -11.58 18.96 13.18
N THR A 272 -11.69 19.55 11.98
CA THR A 272 -11.61 18.80 10.72
C THR A 272 -10.18 18.79 10.21
N PHE A 273 -9.62 17.58 10.04
CA PHE A 273 -8.31 17.35 9.48
C PHE A 273 -8.46 16.93 8.01
N LYS A 274 -7.74 17.62 7.12
CA LYS A 274 -7.65 17.28 5.69
C LYS A 274 -6.52 16.29 5.49
N VAL A 275 -6.75 15.25 4.71
CA VAL A 275 -5.80 14.18 4.42
C VAL A 275 -5.52 14.15 2.91
N SER A 276 -4.24 14.11 2.54
CA SER A 276 -3.81 13.95 1.15
C SER A 276 -2.84 12.78 1.04
N THR A 277 -3.18 11.80 0.20
CA THR A 277 -2.41 10.58 -0.03
C THR A 277 -2.68 10.05 -1.44
N ASN A 278 -1.73 9.29 -2.00
CA ASN A 278 -1.90 8.48 -3.21
C ASN A 278 -2.40 7.04 -2.91
N ALA A 279 -2.58 6.67 -1.63
CA ALA A 279 -3.27 5.44 -1.26
C ALA A 279 -4.77 5.52 -1.58
N SER A 280 -5.42 4.36 -1.74
CA SER A 280 -6.86 4.29 -2.04
C SER A 280 -7.77 4.63 -0.85
N ASP A 281 -7.26 4.53 0.37
CA ASP A 281 -7.90 4.95 1.62
C ASP A 281 -6.82 5.15 2.69
N TYR A 282 -7.19 5.79 3.81
CA TYR A 282 -6.40 5.87 5.03
C TYR A 282 -7.21 5.38 6.23
N LYS A 283 -6.50 4.87 7.24
CA LYS A 283 -7.06 4.42 8.52
C LYS A 283 -6.73 5.43 9.62
N LEU A 284 -7.52 5.38 10.69
CA LEU A 284 -7.25 6.08 11.94
C LEU A 284 -6.97 5.00 12.99
N VAL A 285 -5.82 5.09 13.65
CA VAL A 285 -5.32 4.08 14.59
C VAL A 285 -5.14 4.72 15.96
N ASP A 286 -5.57 4.03 17.01
CA ASP A 286 -5.47 4.45 18.41
C ASP A 286 -6.09 5.83 18.70
N VAL A 287 -7.29 6.10 18.16
CA VAL A 287 -8.07 7.29 18.54
C VAL A 287 -8.42 7.19 20.04
N PRO A 288 -8.12 8.22 20.87
CA PRO A 288 -8.37 8.17 22.30
C PRO A 288 -9.86 8.03 22.63
N SER A 289 -10.19 7.30 23.69
CA SER A 289 -11.59 7.01 24.08
C SER A 289 -12.44 8.24 24.43
N TRP A 290 -11.81 9.37 24.73
CA TRP A 290 -12.45 10.67 24.97
C TRP A 290 -12.61 11.52 23.70
N CYS A 291 -12.28 10.97 22.53
CA CYS A 291 -12.65 11.54 21.24
C CYS A 291 -13.37 10.51 20.34
N SER A 292 -14.13 11.01 19.38
CA SER A 292 -14.80 10.23 18.34
C SER A 292 -14.51 10.80 16.95
N ILE A 293 -14.74 9.99 15.92
CA ILE A 293 -14.56 10.37 14.51
C ILE A 293 -15.91 10.53 13.85
N GLU A 294 -16.12 11.69 13.24
CA GLU A 294 -17.28 11.98 12.39
C GLU A 294 -16.84 12.34 10.97
N LYS A 295 -17.75 12.17 10.00
CA LYS A 295 -17.58 12.62 8.61
C LYS A 295 -16.26 12.17 7.95
N LYS A 296 -15.79 10.94 8.21
CA LYS A 296 -14.64 10.39 7.48
C LYS A 296 -14.98 10.23 6.00
N THR A 297 -14.17 10.83 5.15
CA THR A 297 -14.15 10.65 3.69
C THR A 297 -12.75 10.14 3.28
N PRO A 298 -12.45 9.95 1.98
CA PRO A 298 -11.09 9.68 1.52
C PRO A 298 -10.12 10.87 1.66
N THR A 299 -10.61 12.09 1.93
CA THR A 299 -9.81 13.33 1.93
C THR A 299 -9.89 14.17 3.21
N GLU A 300 -10.76 13.81 4.16
CA GLU A 300 -10.87 14.50 5.45
C GLU A 300 -11.64 13.67 6.49
N PHE A 301 -11.41 13.98 7.77
CA PHE A 301 -12.21 13.49 8.89
C PHE A 301 -12.38 14.59 9.94
N THR A 302 -13.43 14.52 10.75
CA THR A 302 -13.62 15.42 11.89
C THR A 302 -13.39 14.66 13.20
N LEU A 303 -12.41 15.10 13.97
CA LEU A 303 -12.20 14.67 15.35
C LEU A 303 -13.12 15.49 16.26
N VAL A 304 -13.78 14.81 17.20
CA VAL A 304 -14.68 15.41 18.19
C VAL A 304 -14.21 14.94 19.56
N CYS A 305 -13.75 15.84 20.42
CA CYS A 305 -13.26 15.48 21.76
C CYS A 305 -14.22 16.01 22.83
N THR A 306 -14.54 15.16 23.81
CA THR A 306 -15.45 15.49 24.91
C THR A 306 -14.82 16.48 25.89
N PRO A 307 -15.60 17.09 26.80
CA PRO A 307 -15.05 17.84 27.92
C PRO A 307 -14.05 17.02 28.75
N ASN A 308 -13.08 17.70 29.33
CA ASN A 308 -12.19 17.17 30.35
C ASN A 308 -12.70 17.60 31.73
N GLU A 309 -13.23 16.64 32.47
CA GLU A 309 -13.77 16.85 33.83
C GLU A 309 -12.70 16.68 34.92
N SER A 310 -11.48 16.24 34.56
CA SER A 310 -10.35 16.17 35.48
C SER A 310 -9.59 17.49 35.57
N SER A 311 -9.07 17.81 36.75
CA SER A 311 -8.14 18.92 36.98
C SER A 311 -6.74 18.71 36.42
N ASN A 312 -6.46 17.54 35.86
CA ASN A 312 -5.22 17.27 35.14
C ASN A 312 -5.41 17.53 33.64
N PRO A 313 -4.45 18.19 32.96
CA PRO A 313 -4.43 18.22 31.50
C PRO A 313 -4.26 16.79 30.97
N ARG A 314 -4.98 16.46 29.90
CA ARG A 314 -4.84 15.16 29.23
C ARG A 314 -4.26 15.35 27.83
N HIS A 315 -3.34 14.47 27.48
CA HIS A 315 -2.76 14.41 26.14
C HIS A 315 -2.76 12.97 25.64
N TYR A 316 -2.85 12.80 24.33
CA TYR A 316 -2.74 11.50 23.67
C TYR A 316 -2.27 11.71 22.24
N PHE A 317 -1.80 10.67 21.57
CA PHE A 317 -1.55 10.73 20.13
C PHE A 317 -2.26 9.59 19.42
N PHE A 318 -2.72 9.84 18.21
CA PHE A 318 -3.27 8.83 17.31
C PHE A 318 -2.62 8.98 15.94
N GLU A 319 -2.75 7.96 15.09
CA GLU A 319 -2.13 7.97 13.76
C GLU A 319 -3.16 7.98 12.63
N VAL A 320 -2.90 8.82 11.64
CA VAL A 320 -3.48 8.68 10.30
C VAL A 320 -2.54 7.76 9.51
N LYS A 321 -3.00 6.61 9.03
CA LYS A 321 -2.16 5.57 8.43
C LYS A 321 -2.61 5.26 6.99
N ALA A 322 -1.74 5.50 6.01
CA ALA A 322 -2.01 5.26 4.60
C ALA A 322 -1.42 3.92 4.11
N SER A 323 -0.29 3.49 4.67
CA SER A 323 0.29 2.16 4.46
C SER A 323 0.92 1.63 5.75
N GLU A 324 1.46 0.41 5.73
CA GLU A 324 2.23 -0.13 6.86
C GLU A 324 3.54 0.63 7.14
N ARG A 325 4.08 1.40 6.17
CA ARG A 325 5.30 2.19 6.34
C ARG A 325 5.08 3.71 6.33
N LYS A 326 3.88 4.19 5.98
CA LYS A 326 3.54 5.62 5.96
C LYS A 326 2.32 5.91 6.85
N SER A 327 2.60 6.46 8.02
CA SER A 327 1.63 7.07 8.93
C SER A 327 2.05 8.49 9.34
N GLN A 328 1.10 9.24 9.89
CA GLN A 328 1.26 10.59 10.39
C GLN A 328 0.68 10.67 11.81
N LYS A 329 1.53 11.01 12.79
CA LYS A 329 1.13 11.23 14.18
C LYS A 329 0.40 12.57 14.33
N ILE A 330 -0.72 12.54 15.04
CA ILE A 330 -1.44 13.73 15.54
C ILE A 330 -1.49 13.64 17.07
N THR A 331 -0.79 14.56 17.73
CA THR A 331 -0.84 14.76 19.18
C THR A 331 -2.03 15.67 19.51
N ILE A 332 -2.88 15.23 20.44
CA ILE A 332 -3.96 16.05 21.02
C ILE A 332 -3.57 16.43 22.44
N VAL A 333 -3.73 17.70 22.78
CA VAL A 333 -3.55 18.25 24.14
C VAL A 333 -4.85 18.92 24.56
N GLN A 334 -5.34 18.62 25.76
CA GLN A 334 -6.56 19.22 26.31
C GLN A 334 -6.33 19.73 27.73
N ALA A 335 -6.76 20.98 27.97
CA ALA A 335 -6.67 21.65 29.26
C ALA A 335 -7.48 20.95 30.38
N PRO A 336 -7.13 21.17 31.66
CA PRO A 336 -7.88 20.67 32.81
C PRO A 336 -9.20 21.42 33.05
N ALA A 337 -10.14 20.78 33.74
CA ALA A 337 -11.42 21.35 34.16
C ALA A 337 -11.26 22.70 34.88
N SER A 338 -12.00 23.72 34.42
CA SER A 338 -11.80 25.13 34.79
C SER A 338 -12.50 25.58 36.09
N SER A 339 -12.94 24.65 36.94
CA SER A 339 -13.61 24.97 38.21
C SER A 339 -13.06 24.19 39.40
N ALA A 340 -11.93 24.68 39.94
CA ALA A 340 -11.62 24.47 41.35
C ALA A 340 -12.84 24.81 42.22
N SER A 341 -13.12 23.96 43.21
CA SER A 341 -14.30 24.05 44.07
C SER A 341 -13.97 23.67 45.50
N ALA A 342 -14.77 24.18 46.45
CA ALA A 342 -14.67 23.85 47.86
C ALA A 342 -16.06 23.68 48.47
N THR A 343 -16.15 22.84 49.50
CA THR A 343 -17.31 22.68 50.37
C THR A 343 -16.84 22.78 51.81
N ILE A 344 -17.49 23.63 52.62
CA ILE A 344 -17.32 23.64 54.08
C ILE A 344 -18.42 22.77 54.66
N ASN A 345 -18.06 21.58 55.15
CA ASN A 345 -19.01 20.59 55.66
C ASN A 345 -19.49 20.96 57.07
N LYS A 346 -18.60 21.49 57.91
CA LYS A 346 -18.86 21.82 59.31
C LYS A 346 -17.91 22.93 59.77
N VAL A 347 -18.41 23.77 60.68
CA VAL A 347 -17.62 24.75 61.43
C VAL A 347 -18.00 24.62 62.90
N TRP A 348 -17.03 24.71 63.80
CA TRP A 348 -17.27 24.83 65.24
C TRP A 348 -16.16 25.64 65.91
N ALA A 349 -16.41 26.11 67.12
CA ALA A 349 -15.43 26.84 67.90
C ALA A 349 -15.38 26.35 69.35
N GLU A 350 -14.20 26.41 69.95
CA GLU A 350 -13.95 26.08 71.36
C GLU A 350 -13.08 27.17 72.00
N GLU A 351 -13.17 27.31 73.32
CA GLU A 351 -12.15 28.06 74.06
C GLU A 351 -10.87 27.22 74.12
N TYR A 352 -9.72 27.87 73.94
CA TYR A 352 -8.42 27.26 74.24
C TYR A 352 -7.65 28.08 75.28
N ALA A 353 -6.83 27.39 76.06
CA ALA A 353 -5.85 27.98 76.95
C ALA A 353 -4.48 27.37 76.64
N PHE A 354 -3.50 28.20 76.29
CA PHE A 354 -2.12 27.79 76.04
C PHE A 354 -1.17 28.71 76.81
N PHE A 355 -0.46 28.13 77.79
CA PHE A 355 0.26 28.86 78.84
C PHE A 355 -0.63 29.96 79.48
N LEU A 356 -0.19 31.21 79.46
CA LEU A 356 -0.89 32.36 80.05
C LEU A 356 -1.91 33.01 79.10
N THR A 357 -2.15 32.42 77.93
CA THR A 357 -3.02 33.00 76.88
C THR A 357 -4.31 32.18 76.76
N LYS A 358 -5.45 32.86 76.87
CA LYS A 358 -6.77 32.33 76.48
C LYS A 358 -7.20 32.89 75.13
N GLY A 359 -8.01 32.14 74.39
CA GLY A 359 -8.57 32.57 73.13
C GLY A 359 -9.65 31.63 72.59
N ILE A 360 -10.09 31.91 71.38
CA ILE A 360 -11.01 31.05 70.61
C ILE A 360 -10.23 30.26 69.56
N ARG A 361 -10.51 28.96 69.46
CA ARG A 361 -10.07 28.11 68.34
C ARG A 361 -11.28 27.84 67.47
N ILE A 362 -11.11 28.02 66.17
CA ILE A 362 -12.14 27.79 65.16
C ILE A 362 -11.66 26.66 64.27
N HIS A 363 -12.51 25.66 64.11
CA HIS A 363 -12.29 24.44 63.34
C HIS A 363 -13.19 24.42 62.12
N ILE A 364 -12.69 23.92 61.01
CA ILE A 364 -13.32 23.93 59.70
C ILE A 364 -13.09 22.57 59.03
N ASP A 365 -14.17 21.81 58.83
CA ASP A 365 -14.18 20.60 58.01
C ASP A 365 -14.43 21.02 56.55
N THR A 366 -13.46 20.74 55.67
CA THR A 366 -13.54 21.15 54.26
C THR A 366 -13.12 20.07 53.28
N LYS A 367 -13.84 19.98 52.17
CA LYS A 367 -13.46 19.20 50.99
C LYS A 367 -13.20 20.14 49.83
N VAL A 368 -12.08 19.98 49.14
CA VAL A 368 -11.75 20.71 47.91
C VAL A 368 -11.58 19.75 46.73
N ASN A 369 -11.86 20.23 45.52
CA ASN A 369 -11.58 19.51 44.28
C ASN A 369 -10.92 20.46 43.27
N GLY A 370 -10.00 19.95 42.46
CA GLY A 370 -9.37 20.71 41.38
C GLY A 370 -8.26 21.66 41.80
N LEU A 371 -7.59 21.36 42.93
CA LEU A 371 -6.52 22.17 43.51
C LEU A 371 -5.21 21.39 43.73
N MET A 372 -5.01 20.26 43.05
CA MET A 372 -3.81 19.43 43.23
C MET A 372 -2.51 20.25 43.11
N ASN A 373 -1.65 20.15 44.14
CA ASN A 373 -0.40 20.89 44.32
C ASN A 373 -0.56 22.43 44.33
N GLN A 374 -1.75 22.95 44.68
CA GLN A 374 -2.02 24.37 44.88
C GLN A 374 -2.34 24.67 46.35
N ASP A 375 -2.05 25.90 46.77
CA ASP A 375 -2.45 26.42 48.08
C ASP A 375 -3.97 26.63 48.16
N VAL A 376 -4.55 26.14 49.25
CA VAL A 376 -5.93 26.40 49.68
C VAL A 376 -5.88 27.39 50.84
N TYR A 377 -6.43 28.59 50.64
CA TYR A 377 -6.39 29.65 51.63
C TYR A 377 -7.66 29.70 52.47
N TYR A 378 -7.48 29.63 53.79
CA TYR A 378 -8.53 29.80 54.78
C TYR A 378 -8.51 31.24 55.29
N SER A 379 -9.67 31.90 55.36
CA SER A 379 -9.81 33.23 55.99
C SER A 379 -11.00 33.23 56.95
N VAL A 380 -10.77 33.66 58.19
CA VAL A 380 -11.80 33.92 59.19
C VAL A 380 -11.94 35.42 59.38
N LEU A 381 -13.16 35.94 59.20
CA LEU A 381 -13.50 37.35 59.36
C LEU A 381 -14.47 37.53 60.53
N PHE A 382 -14.17 38.46 61.44
CA PHE A 382 -14.99 38.68 62.64
C PHE A 382 -15.89 39.91 62.51
N TYR A 383 -17.08 39.82 63.09
CA TYR A 383 -18.13 40.84 63.04
C TYR A 383 -18.76 41.06 64.42
N GLN A 384 -19.41 42.22 64.56
CA GLN A 384 -20.36 42.48 65.63
C GLN A 384 -21.56 41.52 65.54
N ALA A 385 -22.40 41.50 66.59
CA ALA A 385 -23.63 40.69 66.64
C ALA A 385 -24.59 40.85 65.44
N ASP A 386 -24.45 41.91 64.64
CA ASP A 386 -25.27 42.21 63.46
C ASP A 386 -24.87 41.43 62.18
N ASN A 387 -23.77 40.64 62.24
CA ASN A 387 -23.17 39.93 61.10
C ASN A 387 -22.71 40.81 59.92
N LYS A 388 -22.56 42.12 60.13
CA LYS A 388 -22.31 43.08 59.04
C LYS A 388 -21.20 44.06 59.37
N THR A 389 -21.21 44.59 60.59
CA THR A 389 -20.21 45.55 61.05
C THR A 389 -18.92 44.80 61.40
N PRO A 390 -17.79 45.07 60.73
CA PRO A 390 -16.50 44.47 61.06
C PRO A 390 -16.15 44.64 62.54
N LEU A 391 -15.69 43.57 63.18
CA LEU A 391 -15.19 43.64 64.55
C LEU A 391 -13.78 44.22 64.51
N MET A 392 -13.61 45.47 64.95
CA MET A 392 -12.33 46.17 64.88
C MET A 392 -11.44 45.79 66.07
N GLY A 393 -10.19 45.41 65.79
CA GLY A 393 -9.15 45.14 66.76
C GLY A 393 -8.56 46.43 67.35
N LYS A 394 -7.62 46.26 68.30
CA LYS A 394 -6.93 47.38 68.99
C LYS A 394 -6.02 48.21 68.07
N ASP A 395 -5.65 47.66 66.93
CA ASP A 395 -4.88 48.27 65.85
C ASP A 395 -5.74 49.11 64.88
N GLY A 396 -7.07 49.09 65.04
CA GLY A 396 -8.00 49.75 64.11
C GLY A 396 -8.17 49.02 62.78
N GLN A 397 -7.77 47.75 62.67
CA GLN A 397 -8.10 46.86 61.55
C GLN A 397 -9.23 45.91 61.93
N GLN A 398 -9.87 45.25 60.96
CA GLN A 398 -10.80 44.17 61.27
C GLN A 398 -10.01 43.01 61.90
N VAL A 399 -10.52 42.44 62.99
CA VAL A 399 -10.01 41.16 63.52
C VAL A 399 -10.22 40.11 62.44
N THR A 400 -9.13 39.59 61.92
CA THR A 400 -9.10 38.53 60.91
C THR A 400 -8.02 37.52 61.26
N MET A 401 -8.15 36.32 60.74
CA MET A 401 -7.11 35.30 60.85
C MET A 401 -7.12 34.44 59.59
N SER A 402 -5.94 34.00 59.15
CA SER A 402 -5.81 33.21 57.93
C SER A 402 -4.67 32.22 58.03
N GLY A 403 -4.76 31.15 57.23
CA GLY A 403 -3.67 30.22 56.96
C GLY A 403 -3.90 29.54 55.62
N SER A 404 -2.99 28.65 55.24
CA SER A 404 -3.10 27.86 54.01
C SER A 404 -2.62 26.44 54.25
N GLU A 405 -3.09 25.53 53.39
CA GLU A 405 -2.60 24.16 53.25
C GLU A 405 -2.42 23.85 51.76
N ILE A 406 -1.49 22.96 51.42
CA ILE A 406 -1.33 22.48 50.05
C ILE A 406 -2.24 21.28 49.84
N SER A 407 -3.09 21.32 48.82
CA SER A 407 -3.90 20.16 48.42
C SER A 407 -3.02 19.14 47.68
N GLU A 408 -2.44 18.16 48.39
CA GLU A 408 -1.55 17.14 47.79
C GLU A 408 -2.25 16.26 46.74
N PHE A 409 -3.58 16.20 46.77
CA PHE A 409 -4.41 15.41 45.86
C PHE A 409 -5.41 16.30 45.09
N ASP A 410 -6.02 15.75 44.04
CA ASP A 410 -7.08 16.43 43.27
C ASP A 410 -8.32 16.69 44.13
N GLU A 411 -8.76 15.64 44.83
CA GLU A 411 -9.74 15.72 45.91
C GLU A 411 -8.98 15.63 47.25
N THR A 412 -9.05 16.67 48.07
CA THR A 412 -8.48 16.67 49.43
C THR A 412 -9.57 16.99 50.45
N HIS A 413 -9.57 16.25 51.57
CA HIS A 413 -10.49 16.43 52.70
C HIS A 413 -9.68 16.71 53.97
N TRP A 414 -9.87 17.90 54.53
CA TRP A 414 -9.39 18.24 55.87
C TRP A 414 -10.57 18.23 56.83
N SER A 415 -10.66 17.18 57.66
CA SER A 415 -11.75 17.01 58.63
C SER A 415 -11.66 17.95 59.84
N ASP A 416 -10.48 18.50 60.11
CA ASP A 416 -10.22 19.35 61.29
C ASP A 416 -9.09 20.36 61.04
N TRP A 417 -9.23 21.22 60.02
CA TRP A 417 -8.33 22.38 59.89
C TRP A 417 -8.73 23.43 60.93
N TYR A 418 -7.79 24.00 61.69
CA TYR A 418 -8.12 24.95 62.74
C TYR A 418 -7.19 26.17 62.78
N VAL A 419 -7.72 27.26 63.35
CA VAL A 419 -6.93 28.45 63.68
C VAL A 419 -7.30 28.99 65.06
N SER A 420 -6.31 29.53 65.77
CA SER A 420 -6.43 29.93 67.18
C SER A 420 -6.15 31.42 67.35
N ILE A 421 -7.08 32.16 67.96
CA ILE A 421 -6.99 33.62 68.13
C ILE A 421 -7.03 33.98 69.62
N PRO A 422 -5.92 34.48 70.19
CA PRO A 422 -5.88 35.02 71.55
C PRO A 422 -6.92 36.13 71.79
N TYR A 423 -7.62 36.09 72.94
CA TYR A 423 -8.61 37.11 73.31
C TYR A 423 -8.03 38.53 73.40
N GLN A 424 -6.72 38.67 73.57
CA GLN A 424 -6.04 39.97 73.56
C GLN A 424 -6.12 40.75 72.23
N TYR A 425 -6.41 40.10 71.10
CA TYR A 425 -6.56 40.78 69.80
C TYR A 425 -7.94 41.39 69.59
N PHE A 426 -8.94 40.91 70.32
CA PHE A 426 -10.29 41.46 70.30
C PHE A 426 -10.32 42.81 71.03
N PRO A 427 -11.26 43.70 70.68
CA PRO A 427 -11.47 44.94 71.42
C PRO A 427 -11.85 44.60 72.87
N LYS A 428 -11.47 45.47 73.81
CA LYS A 428 -12.03 45.42 75.16
C LYS A 428 -13.49 45.87 75.07
N ASP A 429 -14.40 44.97 75.36
CA ASP A 429 -15.79 45.31 75.57
C ASP A 429 -15.92 46.21 76.83
N PRO A 430 -16.48 47.43 76.73
CA PRO A 430 -16.67 48.29 77.88
C PRO A 430 -17.71 47.76 78.88
N ASP A 431 -18.66 46.92 78.43
CA ASP A 431 -19.80 46.44 79.24
C ASP A 431 -19.71 44.96 79.64
N GLY A 432 -18.68 44.24 79.16
CA GLY A 432 -18.30 42.91 79.65
C GLY A 432 -19.28 41.78 79.34
N GLY A 433 -19.50 41.46 78.06
CA GLY A 433 -20.25 40.25 77.68
C GLY A 433 -20.68 40.17 76.21
N GLY A 434 -19.93 40.78 75.30
CA GLY A 434 -20.30 40.97 73.90
C GLY A 434 -20.54 39.67 73.15
N ARG A 435 -21.64 39.65 72.40
CA ARG A 435 -21.91 38.64 71.38
C ARG A 435 -21.32 39.09 70.06
N TYR A 436 -20.59 38.20 69.41
CA TYR A 436 -19.88 38.45 68.17
C TYR A 436 -20.09 37.28 67.23
N THR A 437 -19.77 37.45 65.95
CA THR A 437 -19.87 36.36 64.97
C THR A 437 -18.66 36.31 64.04
N PHE A 438 -18.52 35.21 63.31
CA PHE A 438 -17.49 35.07 62.29
C PHE A 438 -17.97 34.36 61.01
N ASP A 439 -17.35 34.72 59.89
CA ASP A 439 -17.42 34.01 58.60
C ASP A 439 -16.12 33.21 58.39
N CYS A 440 -16.23 32.00 57.85
CA CYS A 440 -15.11 31.21 57.33
C CYS A 440 -15.16 31.17 55.79
N ILE A 441 -14.07 31.51 55.13
CA ILE A 441 -13.95 31.59 53.66
C ILE A 441 -12.81 30.68 53.19
N ILE A 442 -13.05 29.91 52.12
CA ILE A 442 -12.04 29.14 51.40
C ILE A 442 -11.77 29.80 50.04
N LYS A 443 -10.50 29.96 49.68
CA LYS A 443 -10.06 30.57 48.42
C LYS A 443 -8.99 29.72 47.71
N ASP A 444 -8.90 29.88 46.40
CA ASP A 444 -7.75 29.37 45.63
C ASP A 444 -6.51 30.30 45.76
N ALA A 445 -5.39 29.87 45.17
CA ALA A 445 -4.14 30.62 45.15
C ALA A 445 -4.19 31.97 44.40
N HIS A 446 -5.26 32.24 43.65
CA HIS A 446 -5.50 33.53 42.99
C HIS A 446 -6.44 34.44 43.82
N GLY A 447 -6.87 33.99 45.01
CA GLY A 447 -7.74 34.71 45.92
C GLY A 447 -9.23 34.62 45.58
N LYS A 448 -9.64 33.80 44.60
CA LYS A 448 -11.05 33.56 44.25
C LYS A 448 -11.75 32.83 45.38
N GLU A 449 -12.86 33.36 45.87
CA GLU A 449 -13.72 32.69 46.85
C GLU A 449 -14.35 31.42 46.23
N LEU A 450 -14.04 30.27 46.81
CA LEU A 450 -14.56 28.96 46.40
C LEU A 450 -15.75 28.52 47.28
N ALA A 451 -15.68 28.81 48.57
CA ALA A 451 -16.74 28.53 49.53
C ALA A 451 -16.74 29.54 50.69
N ARG A 452 -17.89 29.73 51.32
CA ARG A 452 -18.01 30.49 52.56
C ARG A 452 -19.13 29.96 53.45
N SER A 453 -18.83 29.84 54.74
CA SER A 453 -19.78 29.54 55.81
C SER A 453 -19.89 30.76 56.71
N ARG A 454 -21.11 31.17 57.07
CA ARG A 454 -21.38 32.52 57.60
C ARG A 454 -22.02 32.53 58.99
N ASN A 455 -21.87 33.66 59.68
CA ASN A 455 -22.65 34.03 60.86
C ASN A 455 -22.50 33.09 62.09
N HIS A 456 -21.32 32.51 62.31
CA HIS A 456 -21.09 31.62 63.45
C HIS A 456 -20.97 32.41 64.74
N PRO A 457 -21.84 32.22 65.75
CA PRO A 457 -21.84 33.03 66.96
C PRO A 457 -20.80 32.57 67.97
N PHE A 458 -20.21 33.54 68.69
CA PHE A 458 -19.40 33.30 69.88
C PHE A 458 -19.58 34.45 70.88
N SER A 459 -18.93 34.36 72.04
CA SER A 459 -18.92 35.41 73.05
C SER A 459 -17.53 35.52 73.66
N LEU A 460 -17.15 36.73 74.10
CA LEU A 460 -15.92 36.94 74.86
C LEU A 460 -16.18 36.75 76.37
N PRO A 461 -15.22 36.20 77.13
CA PRO A 461 -15.33 36.01 78.58
C PRO A 461 -14.99 37.26 79.40
#